data_AF-A0A7H8RB62-F1
#
_entry.id   AF-A0A7H8RB62-F1
#
_cell.length_a   1.000
_cell.length_b   1.000
_cell.length_c   1.000
_cell.angle_alpha   90.00
_cell.angle_beta   90.00
_cell.angle_gamma   90.00
#
_symmetry.space_group_name_H-M   'P 1'
#
loop_
_entity.id
_entity.type
_entity.pdbx_description
1 polymer ?
#
loop_
_entity_poly.entity_id
_entity_poly.type
_entity_poly.pdbx_seq_one_letter_code
_entity_poly.pdbx_strand_id
1 'polypeptide(L)'
;MDHCLPANVSSSRPVRESILEIDDHSWIVGDRLIISLQPAVPSGPFWSDGADAFYTISELASQQPQPQTRSLSPTSRIKLVHDAGDANAAWRIGEAFLKVQKQSHQQRTREHTTLDFLHDPANGIELTSSIPRVLYHNEFNERYYLMTTRVAGETLEKAWPAMGEAAKQACVTQVVDTCKALARKENDKICGIDGDLSNECKVGIIDWEMTGFVPKAWIRTKFCVCGAMDFDFTAIDVKRSKEWRQRVQLQLAQEGFSEVAEAWERLFWENYQAIYTK
;
A
#
# COMPACT_ATOMS: atom_id res chain seq x y z
N MET A 1 -24.23 41.42 14.24
CA MET A 1 -23.15 41.04 15.18
C MET A 1 -22.86 39.60 14.91
N ASP A 2 -22.03 39.39 13.89
CA ASP A 2 -21.63 38.09 13.40
C ASP A 2 -20.44 37.61 14.21
N HIS A 3 -20.65 36.57 15.01
CA HIS A 3 -19.56 35.81 15.59
C HIS A 3 -19.30 34.60 14.69
N CYS A 4 -18.57 34.83 13.60
CA CYS A 4 -17.80 33.77 12.95
C CYS A 4 -16.69 33.36 13.92
N LEU A 5 -16.88 32.22 14.60
CA LEU A 5 -15.76 31.48 15.19
C LEU A 5 -14.83 31.06 14.03
N PRO A 6 -13.51 31.23 14.14
CA PRO A 6 -12.61 30.71 13.13
C PRO A 6 -12.71 29.18 13.16
N ALA A 7 -13.00 28.58 12.00
CA ALA A 7 -12.75 27.17 11.79
C ALA A 7 -11.27 26.93 12.13
N ASN A 8 -11.05 26.09 13.13
CA ASN A 8 -9.71 25.69 13.55
C ASN A 8 -9.13 24.82 12.43
N VAL A 9 -8.56 25.44 11.39
CA VAL A 9 -7.80 24.74 10.36
C VAL A 9 -6.48 24.34 11.02
N SER A 10 -6.50 23.24 11.77
CA SER A 10 -5.29 22.46 11.97
C SER A 10 -4.92 21.90 10.62
N SER A 11 -4.16 22.65 9.82
CA SER A 11 -3.59 22.12 8.59
C SER A 11 -2.57 21.05 8.97
N SER A 12 -3.02 19.80 9.10
CA SER A 12 -2.11 18.67 9.32
C SER A 12 -1.06 18.70 8.20
N ARG A 13 0.23 18.61 8.56
CA ARG A 13 1.34 18.61 7.59
C ARG A 13 1.10 17.58 6.48
N PRO A 14 1.37 17.84 5.20
CA PRO A 14 1.09 16.88 4.13
C PRO A 14 1.54 15.45 4.44
N VAL A 15 0.84 14.42 3.97
CA VAL A 15 1.21 13.01 4.24
C VAL A 15 2.68 12.73 3.91
N ARG A 16 3.19 13.17 2.76
CA ARG A 16 4.62 13.08 2.38
C ARG A 16 5.62 13.77 3.33
N GLU A 17 5.16 14.61 4.24
CA GLU A 17 5.96 15.33 5.25
C GLU A 17 5.74 14.75 6.66
N SER A 18 5.24 13.51 6.76
CA SER A 18 4.95 12.85 8.04
C SER A 18 6.19 12.51 8.86
N ILE A 19 7.40 12.49 8.28
CA ILE A 19 8.66 12.19 8.97
C ILE A 19 9.51 13.46 9.07
N LEU A 20 9.95 13.79 10.28
CA LEU A 20 10.95 14.82 10.55
C LEU A 20 12.18 14.21 11.22
N GLU A 21 13.33 14.84 11.01
CA GLU A 21 14.57 14.50 11.72
C GLU A 21 14.62 15.21 13.06
N ILE A 22 15.02 14.48 14.09
CA ILE A 22 15.41 15.03 15.39
C ILE A 22 16.93 15.23 15.36
N ASP A 23 17.67 14.17 15.04
CA ASP A 23 19.12 14.14 14.84
C ASP A 23 19.51 13.05 13.81
N ASP A 24 20.79 12.71 13.72
CA ASP A 24 21.31 11.75 12.74
C ASP A 24 20.91 10.28 13.02
N HIS A 25 20.35 10.01 14.21
CA HIS A 25 19.99 8.68 14.71
C HIS A 25 18.52 8.57 15.14
N SER A 26 17.74 9.65 15.08
CA SER A 26 16.35 9.65 15.52
C SER A 26 15.44 10.55 14.68
N TRP A 27 14.21 10.08 14.49
CA TRP A 27 13.19 10.71 13.67
C TRP A 27 11.85 10.67 14.39
N ILE A 28 11.02 11.68 14.15
CA ILE A 28 9.63 11.68 14.60
C ILE A 28 8.68 11.48 13.42
N VAL A 29 7.69 10.61 13.60
CA VAL A 29 6.66 10.29 12.62
C VAL A 29 5.31 10.72 13.17
N GLY A 30 4.62 11.58 12.43
CA GLY A 30 3.26 12.03 12.77
C GLY A 30 3.14 12.75 14.11
N ASP A 31 4.20 13.40 14.60
CA ASP A 31 4.28 14.09 15.89
C ASP A 31 4.13 13.19 17.13
N ARG A 32 4.15 11.86 16.96
CA ARG A 32 3.90 10.92 18.06
C ARG A 32 4.83 9.73 18.10
N LEU A 33 5.25 9.18 16.96
CA LEU A 33 6.09 7.99 16.96
C LEU A 33 7.56 8.40 16.82
N ILE A 34 8.43 7.84 17.63
CA ILE A 34 9.87 8.01 17.53
C ILE A 34 10.45 6.77 16.88
N ILE A 35 11.21 6.97 15.81
CA ILE A 35 12.09 5.96 15.23
C ILE A 35 13.51 6.29 15.67
N SER A 36 14.26 5.29 16.13
CA SER A 36 15.65 5.48 16.57
C SER A 36 16.54 4.36 16.06
N LEU A 37 17.76 4.70 15.68
CA LEU A 37 18.78 3.74 15.25
C LEU A 37 19.71 3.41 16.43
N GLN A 38 19.79 2.13 16.79
CA GLN A 38 20.58 1.63 17.92
C GLN A 38 21.64 0.62 17.45
N PRO A 39 22.86 0.62 18.04
CA PRO A 39 23.93 -0.30 17.66
C PRO A 39 23.79 -1.69 18.27
N ALA A 40 22.88 -1.89 19.22
CA ALA A 40 22.64 -3.14 19.91
C ALA A 40 21.19 -3.57 19.75
N VAL A 41 20.94 -4.88 19.87
CA VAL A 41 19.59 -5.44 19.80
C VAL A 41 18.74 -4.84 20.93
N PRO A 42 17.68 -4.10 20.61
CA PRO A 42 16.86 -3.39 21.59
C PRO A 42 15.77 -4.30 22.16
N SER A 43 15.19 -3.90 23.29
CA SER A 43 13.96 -4.50 23.81
C SER A 43 12.73 -3.91 23.11
N GLY A 44 11.87 -4.74 22.51
CA GLY A 44 10.62 -4.31 21.86
C GLY A 44 10.61 -4.55 20.34
N PRO A 45 9.69 -3.93 19.58
CA PRO A 45 9.66 -4.04 18.12
C PRO A 45 10.88 -3.37 17.49
N PHE A 46 11.62 -4.12 16.67
CA PHE A 46 12.77 -3.62 15.94
C PHE A 46 12.94 -4.29 14.57
N TRP A 47 13.75 -3.68 13.72
CA TRP A 47 14.18 -4.27 12.45
C TRP A 47 15.61 -3.85 12.11
N SER A 48 16.28 -4.65 11.27
CA SER A 48 17.67 -4.40 10.87
C SER A 48 17.78 -3.18 9.94
N ASP A 49 18.89 -2.46 10.04
CA ASP A 49 19.26 -1.45 9.06
C ASP A 49 19.85 -2.03 7.75
N GLY A 50 20.05 -3.35 7.70
CA GLY A 50 20.72 -4.07 6.61
C GLY A 50 22.22 -4.26 6.84
N ALA A 51 22.74 -3.81 7.98
CA ALA A 51 24.12 -3.94 8.42
C ALA A 51 24.17 -4.43 9.88
N ASP A 52 24.78 -3.67 10.78
CA ASP A 52 25.06 -4.02 12.18
C ASP A 52 24.23 -3.23 13.20
N ALA A 53 23.25 -2.44 12.75
CA ALA A 53 22.39 -1.64 13.61
C ALA A 53 20.90 -2.00 13.46
N PHE A 54 20.10 -1.50 14.39
CA PHE A 54 18.68 -1.82 14.53
C PHE A 54 17.86 -0.55 14.68
N TYR A 55 16.80 -0.43 13.90
CA TYR A 55 15.79 0.59 14.12
C TYR A 55 14.76 0.10 15.14
N THR A 56 14.36 0.99 16.05
CA THR A 56 13.24 0.80 16.98
C THR A 56 12.11 1.76 16.66
N ILE A 57 10.91 1.41 17.12
CA ILE A 57 9.78 2.32 17.14
C ILE A 57 9.15 2.39 18.53
N SER A 58 8.86 3.59 18.99
CA SER A 58 8.20 3.85 20.27
C SER A 58 7.25 5.04 20.17
N GLU A 59 6.33 5.19 21.12
CA GLU A 59 5.50 6.39 21.22
C GLU A 59 6.16 7.42 22.13
N LEU A 60 6.10 8.70 21.73
CA LEU A 60 6.44 9.83 22.57
C LEU A 60 5.43 9.90 23.72
N ALA A 61 5.92 9.89 24.97
CA ALA A 61 5.03 9.97 26.12
C ALA A 61 4.29 11.32 26.12
N SER A 62 2.99 11.32 26.44
CA SER A 62 2.13 12.51 26.36
C SER A 62 2.58 13.69 27.24
N GLN A 63 3.50 13.46 28.20
CA GLN A 63 4.05 14.47 29.10
C GLN A 63 5.43 14.99 28.66
N GLN A 64 6.05 14.40 27.63
CA GLN A 64 7.35 14.85 27.13
C GLN A 64 7.18 16.03 26.17
N PRO A 65 8.06 17.04 26.24
CA PRO A 65 8.07 18.11 25.25
C PRO A 65 8.36 17.55 23.87
N GLN A 66 7.76 18.14 22.84
CA GLN A 66 8.09 17.80 21.45
C GLN A 66 9.58 18.08 21.21
N PRO A 67 10.32 17.14 20.60
CA PRO A 67 11.72 17.37 20.28
C PRO A 67 11.85 18.51 19.26
N GLN A 68 13.00 19.17 19.25
CA GLN A 68 13.32 20.06 18.15
C GLN A 68 13.52 19.23 16.88
N THR A 69 12.90 19.65 15.79
CA THR A 69 12.89 18.88 14.54
C THR A 69 13.25 19.72 13.33
N ARG A 70 13.75 19.07 12.29
CA ARG A 70 13.95 19.64 10.94
C ARG A 70 13.33 18.74 9.87
N SER A 71 13.10 19.29 8.68
CA SER A 71 12.66 18.51 7.53
C SER A 71 13.64 17.38 7.21
N LEU A 72 13.12 16.27 6.69
CA LEU A 72 13.93 15.12 6.30
C LEU A 72 14.99 15.51 5.27
N SER A 73 16.27 15.28 5.59
CA SER A 73 17.37 15.69 4.73
C SER A 73 17.51 14.77 3.51
N PRO A 74 17.99 15.26 2.36
CA PRO A 74 18.27 14.39 1.20
C PRO A 74 19.29 13.29 1.50
N THR A 75 20.20 13.53 2.46
CA THR A 75 21.23 12.61 2.94
C THR A 75 20.74 11.67 4.04
N SER A 76 19.49 11.80 4.51
CA SER A 76 18.94 10.98 5.59
C SER A 76 19.00 9.49 5.28
N ARG A 77 19.08 8.65 6.31
CA ARG A 77 19.00 7.18 6.15
C ARG A 77 17.60 6.73 5.73
N ILE A 78 16.59 7.51 6.05
CA ILE A 78 15.20 7.29 5.63
C ILE A 78 15.00 7.87 4.23
N LYS A 79 14.51 7.06 3.30
CA LYS A 79 14.30 7.48 1.90
C LYS A 79 12.83 7.38 1.53
N LEU A 80 12.24 8.47 1.03
CA LEU A 80 10.93 8.45 0.40
C LEU A 80 11.01 7.60 -0.89
N VAL A 81 10.16 6.59 -1.00
CA VAL A 81 10.12 5.65 -2.14
C VAL A 81 8.79 5.69 -2.90
N HIS A 82 7.76 6.32 -2.34
CA HIS A 82 6.48 6.56 -2.99
C HIS A 82 5.85 7.84 -2.44
N ASP A 83 5.28 8.65 -3.33
CA ASP A 83 4.61 9.91 -3.00
C ASP A 83 3.36 10.07 -3.87
N ALA A 84 2.18 10.00 -3.27
CA ALA A 84 0.91 10.41 -3.89
C ALA A 84 0.34 11.65 -3.18
N GLY A 85 1.21 12.61 -2.88
CA GLY A 85 0.88 13.89 -2.29
C GLY A 85 0.37 13.79 -0.85
N ASP A 86 -0.88 14.21 -0.64
CA ASP A 86 -1.53 14.18 0.68
C ASP A 86 -2.38 12.92 0.89
N ALA A 87 -2.41 11.99 -0.06
CA ALA A 87 -3.21 10.77 0.05
C ALA A 87 -2.42 9.63 0.71
N ASN A 88 -1.21 9.37 0.19
CA ASN A 88 -0.33 8.33 0.70
C ASN A 88 1.14 8.71 0.47
N ALA A 89 2.03 8.11 1.27
CA ALA A 89 3.47 8.13 1.04
C ALA A 89 4.10 6.90 1.68
N ALA A 90 5.23 6.45 1.14
CA ALA A 90 5.99 5.35 1.72
C ALA A 90 7.49 5.66 1.76
N TRP A 91 8.16 5.23 2.84
CA TRP A 91 9.58 5.40 3.05
C TRP A 91 10.26 4.06 3.32
N ARG A 92 11.46 3.89 2.77
CA ARG A 92 12.39 2.86 3.19
C ARG A 92 13.14 3.32 4.44
N ILE A 93 13.17 2.47 5.45
CA ILE A 93 13.89 2.67 6.72
C ILE A 93 14.65 1.37 7.00
N GLY A 94 15.91 1.28 6.59
CA GLY A 94 16.66 0.02 6.65
C GLY A 94 15.97 -1.10 5.86
N GLU A 95 15.74 -2.23 6.53
CA GLU A 95 15.02 -3.40 6.00
C GLU A 95 13.52 -3.39 6.34
N ALA A 96 12.92 -2.20 6.48
CA ALA A 96 11.48 -2.01 6.59
C ALA A 96 10.94 -0.90 5.67
N PHE A 97 9.64 -0.93 5.46
CA PHE A 97 8.88 0.16 4.85
C PHE A 97 7.86 0.72 5.82
N LEU A 98 7.88 2.04 6.00
CA LEU A 98 6.80 2.79 6.61
C LEU A 98 5.86 3.28 5.51
N LYS A 99 4.59 2.94 5.58
CA LYS A 99 3.52 3.47 4.74
C LYS A 99 2.64 4.36 5.60
N VAL A 100 2.36 5.56 5.12
CA VAL A 100 1.43 6.50 5.76
C VAL A 100 0.34 6.84 4.78
N GLN A 101 -0.90 6.69 5.22
CA GLN A 101 -2.09 6.91 4.39
C GLN A 101 -3.06 7.81 5.14
N LYS A 102 -3.62 8.81 4.44
CA LYS A 102 -4.73 9.61 4.96
C LYS A 102 -5.97 8.73 5.07
N GLN A 103 -6.64 8.79 6.22
CA GLN A 103 -7.87 8.04 6.42
C GLN A 103 -9.04 8.75 5.76
N SER A 104 -9.28 8.46 4.49
CA SER A 104 -10.44 9.02 3.78
C SER A 104 -11.70 8.17 3.95
N HIS A 105 -11.60 6.87 4.26
CA HIS A 105 -12.76 6.04 4.60
C HIS A 105 -12.49 5.15 5.82
N GLN A 106 -13.40 5.19 6.79
CA GLN A 106 -13.26 4.45 8.04
C GLN A 106 -13.43 2.93 7.85
N GLN A 107 -14.21 2.49 6.85
CA GLN A 107 -14.71 1.12 6.69
C GLN A 107 -13.90 0.26 5.70
N ARG A 108 -12.58 0.35 5.74
CA ARG A 108 -11.70 -0.49 4.90
C ARG A 108 -10.95 -1.46 5.78
N THR A 109 -10.92 -2.73 5.39
CA THR A 109 -9.95 -3.68 5.95
C THR A 109 -8.56 -3.08 5.83
N ARG A 110 -7.84 -3.04 6.95
CA ARG A 110 -6.50 -2.50 6.96
C ARG A 110 -5.52 -3.51 6.39
N GLU A 111 -4.48 -3.01 5.74
CA GLU A 111 -3.47 -3.87 5.14
C GLU A 111 -2.80 -4.80 6.19
N HIS A 112 -2.64 -4.35 7.44
CA HIS A 112 -2.12 -5.23 8.50
C HIS A 112 -3.02 -6.45 8.74
N THR A 113 -4.33 -6.26 8.78
CA THR A 113 -5.32 -7.35 8.93
C THR A 113 -5.23 -8.34 7.78
N THR A 114 -5.10 -7.86 6.54
CA THR A 114 -4.92 -8.73 5.36
C THR A 114 -3.61 -9.49 5.41
N LEU A 115 -2.50 -8.84 5.80
CA LEU A 115 -1.21 -9.51 5.91
C LEU A 115 -1.24 -10.59 7.01
N ASP A 116 -1.80 -10.29 8.17
CA ASP A 116 -1.93 -11.25 9.27
C ASP A 116 -2.78 -12.46 8.85
N PHE A 117 -3.89 -12.21 8.13
CA PHE A 117 -4.72 -13.27 7.56
C PHE A 117 -3.94 -14.16 6.58
N LEU A 118 -3.11 -13.58 5.71
CA LEU A 118 -2.31 -14.34 4.74
C LEU A 118 -1.15 -15.11 5.38
N HIS A 119 -0.62 -14.64 6.52
CA HIS A 119 0.45 -15.33 7.26
C HIS A 119 -0.07 -16.43 8.17
N ASP A 120 -1.35 -16.42 8.54
CA ASP A 120 -1.94 -17.44 9.41
C ASP A 120 -2.22 -18.73 8.62
N PRO A 121 -1.49 -19.84 8.90
CA PRO A 121 -1.69 -21.11 8.21
C PRO A 121 -3.09 -21.69 8.41
N ALA A 122 -3.82 -21.31 9.46
CA ALA A 122 -5.19 -21.74 9.68
C ALA A 122 -6.16 -21.26 8.58
N ASN A 123 -5.79 -20.20 7.84
CA ASN A 123 -6.60 -19.71 6.73
C ASN A 123 -6.47 -20.54 5.44
N GLY A 124 -5.49 -21.45 5.37
CA GLY A 124 -5.34 -22.42 4.28
C GLY A 124 -4.89 -21.80 2.95
N ILE A 125 -4.22 -20.65 2.99
CA ILE A 125 -3.66 -19.98 1.81
C ILE A 125 -2.15 -20.21 1.80
N GLU A 126 -1.68 -20.95 0.81
CA GLU A 126 -0.25 -21.17 0.59
C GLU A 126 0.23 -20.30 -0.57
N LEU A 127 1.04 -19.29 -0.27
CA LEU A 127 1.66 -18.43 -1.28
C LEU A 127 3.11 -18.86 -1.50
N THR A 128 3.48 -19.01 -2.78
CA THR A 128 4.87 -19.23 -3.20
C THR A 128 5.69 -17.94 -3.22
N SER A 129 5.00 -16.79 -3.25
CA SER A 129 5.60 -15.46 -3.24
C SER A 129 5.81 -14.98 -1.80
N SER A 130 6.96 -14.36 -1.53
CA SER A 130 7.20 -13.70 -0.25
C SER A 130 6.31 -12.47 -0.11
N ILE A 131 5.64 -12.34 1.03
CA ILE A 131 4.83 -11.17 1.39
C ILE A 131 5.42 -10.47 2.63
N PRO A 132 5.24 -9.14 2.76
CA PRO A 132 5.72 -8.41 3.93
C PRO A 132 5.08 -8.93 5.22
N ARG A 133 5.80 -8.84 6.35
CA ARG A 133 5.25 -9.06 7.69
C ARG A 133 5.03 -7.71 8.38
N VAL A 134 3.97 -7.61 9.17
CA VAL A 134 3.69 -6.42 9.98
C VAL A 134 4.72 -6.34 11.10
N LEU A 135 5.35 -5.17 11.24
CA LEU A 135 6.27 -4.86 12.35
C LEU A 135 5.60 -3.96 13.38
N TYR A 136 4.77 -3.02 12.92
CA TYR A 136 4.04 -2.08 13.74
C TYR A 136 2.91 -1.45 12.93
N HIS A 137 1.80 -1.10 13.57
CA HIS A 137 0.79 -0.23 12.98
C HIS A 137 0.13 0.61 14.05
N ASN A 138 -0.35 1.80 13.68
CA ASN A 138 -1.11 2.67 14.59
C ASN A 138 -1.98 3.65 13.77
N GLU A 139 -3.00 4.21 14.41
CA GLU A 139 -3.94 5.16 13.82
C GLU A 139 -4.11 6.36 14.73
N PHE A 140 -3.72 7.53 14.24
CA PHE A 140 -3.90 8.80 14.94
C PHE A 140 -3.76 9.94 13.93
N ASN A 141 -4.19 11.15 14.31
CA ASN A 141 -4.11 12.34 13.44
C ASN A 141 -4.69 12.10 12.04
N GLU A 142 -5.80 11.35 11.97
CA GLU A 142 -6.51 10.98 10.73
C GLU A 142 -5.64 10.23 9.72
N ARG A 143 -4.62 9.52 10.21
CA ARG A 143 -3.67 8.75 9.41
C ARG A 143 -3.55 7.33 9.92
N TYR A 144 -3.37 6.44 8.96
CA TYR A 144 -2.96 5.07 9.17
C TYR A 144 -1.46 4.95 8.91
N TYR A 145 -0.74 4.42 9.90
CA TYR A 145 0.69 4.16 9.86
C TYR A 145 0.91 2.66 9.87
N LEU A 146 1.64 2.14 8.88
CA LEU A 146 1.96 0.73 8.77
C LEU A 146 3.46 0.56 8.53
N MET A 147 4.14 -0.13 9.44
CA MET A 147 5.51 -0.61 9.27
C MET A 147 5.49 -2.08 8.88
N THR A 148 6.20 -2.41 7.80
CA THR A 148 6.34 -3.80 7.31
C THR A 148 7.78 -4.16 7.02
N THR A 149 8.12 -5.45 7.09
CA THR A 149 9.42 -5.93 6.63
C THR A 149 9.60 -5.67 5.14
N ARG A 150 10.82 -5.34 4.72
CA ARG A 150 11.17 -5.30 3.30
C ARG A 150 11.17 -6.72 2.73
N VAL A 151 10.48 -6.91 1.61
CA VAL A 151 10.67 -8.10 0.77
C VAL A 151 11.91 -7.87 -0.08
N ALA A 152 12.87 -8.80 -0.04
CA ALA A 152 14.11 -8.71 -0.78
C ALA A 152 13.84 -8.74 -2.30
N GLY A 153 14.58 -7.92 -3.05
CA GLY A 153 14.48 -7.85 -4.51
C GLY A 153 14.33 -6.43 -5.05
N GLU A 154 14.12 -6.37 -6.37
CA GLU A 154 13.85 -5.15 -7.13
C GLU A 154 12.41 -5.16 -7.62
N THR A 155 11.84 -3.98 -7.84
CA THR A 155 10.51 -3.87 -8.44
C THR A 155 10.55 -4.41 -9.87
N LEU A 156 9.44 -5.01 -10.32
CA LEU A 156 9.34 -5.43 -11.72
C LEU A 156 9.55 -4.26 -12.66
N GLU A 157 9.03 -3.07 -12.35
CA GLU A 157 9.27 -1.86 -13.15
C GLU A 157 10.76 -1.62 -13.43
N LYS A 158 11.62 -1.73 -12.41
CA LYS A 158 13.07 -1.53 -12.57
C LYS A 158 13.73 -2.65 -13.34
N ALA A 159 13.36 -3.91 -13.08
CA ALA A 159 14.06 -5.07 -13.62
C ALA A 159 13.56 -5.47 -15.03
N TRP A 160 12.28 -5.25 -15.33
CA TRP A 160 11.61 -5.68 -16.55
C TRP A 160 12.29 -5.25 -17.85
N PRO A 161 12.85 -4.03 -17.99
CA PRO A 161 13.54 -3.61 -19.20
C PRO A 161 14.76 -4.46 -19.55
N ALA A 162 15.44 -5.05 -18.55
CA ALA A 162 16.65 -5.85 -18.71
C ALA A 162 16.38 -7.37 -18.72
N MET A 163 15.16 -7.80 -18.40
CA MET A 163 14.79 -9.21 -18.37
C MET A 163 14.66 -9.79 -19.78
N GLY A 164 15.23 -10.98 -19.99
CA GLY A 164 14.94 -11.81 -21.15
C GLY A 164 13.53 -12.44 -21.08
N GLU A 165 13.05 -12.96 -22.21
CA GLU A 165 11.67 -13.47 -22.34
C GLU A 165 11.33 -14.58 -21.34
N ALA A 166 12.25 -15.52 -21.08
CA ALA A 166 12.03 -16.59 -20.10
C ALA A 166 11.83 -16.03 -18.68
N ALA A 167 12.62 -15.01 -18.29
CA ALA A 167 12.51 -14.37 -16.98
C ALA A 167 11.19 -13.59 -16.84
N LYS A 168 10.81 -12.83 -17.87
CA LYS A 168 9.50 -12.15 -17.91
C LYS A 168 8.35 -13.16 -17.75
N GLN A 169 8.40 -14.27 -18.51
CA GLN A 169 7.36 -15.29 -18.45
C GLN A 169 7.29 -15.99 -17.07
N ALA A 170 8.43 -16.18 -16.41
CA ALA A 170 8.47 -16.70 -15.05
C ALA A 170 7.79 -15.74 -14.05
N CYS A 171 8.05 -14.43 -14.14
CA CYS A 171 7.36 -13.43 -13.32
C CYS A 171 5.85 -13.43 -13.55
N VAL A 172 5.40 -13.49 -14.81
CA VAL A 172 3.97 -13.57 -15.15
C VAL A 172 3.34 -14.81 -14.53
N THR A 173 3.99 -15.97 -14.68
CA THR A 173 3.49 -17.25 -14.13
C THR A 173 3.37 -17.19 -12.61
N GLN A 174 4.37 -16.63 -11.91
CA GLN A 174 4.33 -16.49 -10.46
C GLN A 174 3.18 -15.59 -9.97
N VAL A 175 2.90 -14.49 -10.67
CA VAL A 175 1.76 -13.62 -10.36
C VAL A 175 0.44 -14.35 -10.58
N VAL A 176 0.31 -15.08 -11.69
CA VAL A 176 -0.89 -15.88 -12.01
C VAL A 176 -1.12 -16.97 -10.96
N ASP A 177 -0.09 -17.69 -10.56
CA ASP A 177 -0.19 -18.72 -9.51
C ASP A 177 -0.56 -18.13 -8.16
N THR A 178 -0.05 -16.93 -7.84
CA THR A 178 -0.45 -16.18 -6.64
C THR A 178 -1.94 -15.80 -6.72
N CYS A 179 -2.42 -15.27 -7.85
CA CYS A 179 -3.84 -14.97 -8.06
C CYS A 179 -4.71 -16.24 -7.91
N LYS A 180 -4.27 -17.38 -8.46
CA LYS A 180 -4.95 -18.66 -8.33
C LYS A 180 -5.02 -19.14 -6.89
N ALA A 181 -3.93 -19.02 -6.14
CA ALA A 181 -3.88 -19.41 -4.73
C ALA A 181 -4.86 -18.57 -3.90
N LEU A 182 -4.86 -17.25 -4.07
CA LEU A 182 -5.78 -16.34 -3.39
C LEU A 182 -7.24 -16.61 -3.77
N ALA A 183 -7.53 -16.84 -5.05
CA ALA A 183 -8.88 -17.07 -5.56
C ALA A 183 -9.54 -18.37 -5.08
N ARG A 184 -8.79 -19.28 -4.43
CA ARG A 184 -9.35 -20.48 -3.79
C ARG A 184 -10.09 -20.15 -2.49
N LYS A 185 -9.75 -19.03 -1.85
CA LYS A 185 -10.49 -18.58 -0.67
C LYS A 185 -11.71 -17.78 -1.15
N GLU A 186 -12.89 -18.28 -0.83
CA GLU A 186 -14.16 -17.70 -1.26
C GLU A 186 -14.99 -17.24 -0.07
N ASN A 187 -15.89 -16.30 -0.34
CA ASN A 187 -16.91 -15.81 0.58
C ASN A 187 -18.21 -15.62 -0.21
N ASP A 188 -19.36 -15.81 0.43
CA ASP A 188 -20.68 -15.60 -0.18
C ASP A 188 -21.04 -14.12 -0.36
N LYS A 189 -20.24 -13.22 0.25
CA LYS A 189 -20.41 -11.77 0.20
C LYS A 189 -19.14 -11.07 -0.30
N ILE A 190 -19.34 -9.96 -1.01
CA ILE A 190 -18.27 -9.02 -1.35
C ILE A 190 -17.94 -8.23 -0.09
N CYS A 191 -16.82 -8.50 0.56
CA CYS A 191 -16.46 -7.91 1.84
C CYS A 191 -14.95 -7.77 2.04
N GLY A 192 -14.58 -7.08 3.12
CA GLY A 192 -13.24 -7.12 3.68
C GLY A 192 -12.83 -8.52 4.15
N ILE A 193 -11.54 -8.73 4.42
CA ILE A 193 -11.05 -10.02 4.95
C ILE A 193 -11.54 -10.28 6.38
N ASP A 194 -11.84 -9.20 7.10
CA ASP A 194 -12.43 -9.14 8.43
C ASP A 194 -13.94 -9.38 8.42
N GLY A 195 -14.56 -9.50 7.23
CA GLY A 195 -15.99 -9.70 7.05
C GLY A 195 -16.83 -8.46 7.40
N ASP A 196 -16.22 -7.32 7.71
CA ASP A 196 -16.95 -6.11 8.06
C ASP A 196 -17.48 -5.42 6.80
N LEU A 197 -18.81 -5.38 6.72
CA LEU A 197 -19.58 -4.45 5.92
C LEU A 197 -20.63 -3.91 6.88
N SER A 198 -20.41 -2.73 7.46
CA SER A 198 -21.39 -2.16 8.38
C SER A 198 -22.78 -2.13 7.72
N ASN A 199 -23.76 -2.68 8.43
CA ASN A 199 -25.14 -2.91 8.01
C ASN A 199 -25.78 -1.75 7.21
N GLU A 200 -26.54 -2.12 6.16
CA GLU A 200 -27.58 -1.33 5.46
C GLU A 200 -27.22 -0.30 4.37
N CYS A 201 -26.01 -0.25 3.81
CA CYS A 201 -25.76 0.67 2.69
C CYS A 201 -25.76 -0.03 1.32
N LYS A 202 -26.49 0.53 0.35
CA LYS A 202 -26.37 0.17 -1.07
C LYS A 202 -24.90 0.25 -1.46
N VAL A 203 -24.32 -0.90 -1.81
CA VAL A 203 -22.90 -1.02 -2.14
C VAL A 203 -22.65 -0.38 -3.51
N GLY A 204 -22.13 0.84 -3.51
CA GLY A 204 -21.49 1.44 -4.68
C GLY A 204 -20.00 1.15 -4.63
N ILE A 205 -19.51 0.31 -5.54
CA ILE A 205 -18.09 -0.03 -5.61
C ILE A 205 -17.39 1.03 -6.46
N ILE A 206 -16.74 1.99 -5.80
CA ILE A 206 -15.98 3.06 -6.46
C ILE A 206 -14.53 2.62 -6.70
N ASP A 207 -13.97 1.82 -5.78
CA ASP A 207 -12.60 1.32 -5.85
C ASP A 207 -12.48 -0.06 -5.18
N TRP A 208 -11.92 -1.03 -5.91
CA TRP A 208 -11.77 -2.43 -5.50
C TRP A 208 -10.46 -2.73 -4.75
N GLU A 209 -9.62 -1.72 -4.51
CA GLU A 209 -8.32 -1.89 -3.85
C GLU A 209 -8.40 -2.26 -2.35
N MET A 210 -9.61 -2.34 -1.80
CA MET A 210 -9.87 -2.39 -0.35
C MET A 210 -10.75 -3.58 0.07
N THR A 211 -11.21 -4.38 -0.89
CA THR A 211 -12.06 -5.55 -0.66
C THR A 211 -11.20 -6.82 -0.61
N GLY A 212 -11.34 -7.62 0.45
CA GLY A 212 -10.67 -8.90 0.59
C GLY A 212 -11.28 -9.99 -0.30
N PHE A 213 -12.60 -9.94 -0.50
CA PHE A 213 -13.35 -10.86 -1.36
C PHE A 213 -14.10 -10.10 -2.45
N VAL A 214 -13.87 -10.48 -3.70
CA VAL A 214 -14.44 -9.86 -4.91
C VAL A 214 -14.90 -10.94 -5.89
N PRO A 215 -15.80 -10.62 -6.84
CA PRO A 215 -16.14 -11.55 -7.91
C PRO A 215 -14.87 -11.99 -8.66
N LYS A 216 -14.71 -13.29 -8.91
CA LYS A 216 -13.51 -13.84 -9.56
C LYS A 216 -13.17 -13.18 -10.90
N ALA A 217 -14.18 -12.77 -11.66
CA ALA A 217 -14.00 -12.05 -12.93
C ALA A 217 -13.19 -10.74 -12.76
N TRP A 218 -13.22 -10.15 -11.55
CA TRP A 218 -12.49 -8.92 -11.26
C TRP A 218 -10.97 -9.11 -11.22
N ILE A 219 -10.49 -10.31 -10.87
CA ILE A 219 -9.05 -10.61 -10.78
C ILE A 219 -8.36 -10.29 -12.11
N ARG A 220 -8.87 -10.83 -13.22
CA ARG A 220 -8.34 -10.54 -14.55
C ARG A 220 -8.70 -9.12 -15.01
N THR A 221 -9.92 -8.66 -14.72
CA THR A 221 -10.38 -7.31 -15.11
C THR A 221 -9.45 -6.21 -14.59
N LYS A 222 -8.93 -6.32 -13.36
CA LYS A 222 -8.00 -5.33 -12.80
C LYS A 222 -6.75 -5.17 -13.67
N PHE A 223 -6.18 -6.24 -14.21
CA PHE A 223 -5.05 -6.18 -15.15
C PHE A 223 -5.42 -5.58 -16.51
N CYS A 224 -6.70 -5.60 -16.90
CA CYS A 224 -7.19 -4.97 -18.13
C CYS A 224 -7.33 -3.45 -17.98
N VAL A 225 -7.86 -2.96 -16.86
CA VAL A 225 -8.34 -1.57 -16.75
C VAL A 225 -7.53 -0.67 -15.81
N CYS A 226 -6.74 -1.24 -14.89
CA CYS A 226 -6.09 -0.44 -13.85
C CYS A 226 -4.81 0.25 -14.35
N GLY A 227 -4.83 1.59 -14.42
CA GLY A 227 -3.66 2.39 -14.78
C GLY A 227 -2.53 2.37 -13.74
N ALA A 228 -2.83 2.10 -12.46
CA ALA A 228 -1.80 1.92 -11.43
C ALA A 228 -0.93 0.66 -11.64
N MET A 229 -1.32 -0.20 -12.57
CA MET A 229 -0.53 -1.34 -13.04
C MET A 229 0.32 -1.01 -14.28
N ASP A 230 0.33 0.22 -14.80
CA ASP A 230 1.26 0.59 -15.87
C ASP A 230 2.64 0.87 -15.26
N PHE A 231 3.72 0.41 -15.89
CA PHE A 231 5.06 0.84 -15.49
C PHE A 231 5.30 2.31 -15.86
N ASP A 232 5.93 3.09 -14.98
CA ASP A 232 6.29 4.47 -15.28
C ASP A 232 7.63 4.55 -16.05
N PHE A 233 7.62 4.03 -17.28
CA PHE A 233 8.71 4.27 -18.23
C PHE A 233 8.49 5.64 -18.86
N THR A 234 9.17 6.67 -18.34
CA THR A 234 9.25 8.05 -18.86
C THR A 234 8.57 8.22 -20.24
N ALA A 235 7.27 8.54 -20.26
CA ALA A 235 6.36 8.96 -21.34
C ALA A 235 6.49 8.44 -22.81
N ILE A 236 7.54 7.72 -23.20
CA ILE A 236 7.94 7.53 -24.60
C ILE A 236 7.44 6.18 -25.16
N ASP A 237 7.04 5.22 -24.30
CA ASP A 237 6.56 3.92 -24.75
C ASP A 237 5.39 3.35 -23.92
N VAL A 238 4.19 3.90 -24.16
CA VAL A 238 2.91 3.48 -23.55
C VAL A 238 2.59 2.01 -23.82
N LYS A 239 3.11 1.44 -24.93
CA LYS A 239 2.88 0.02 -25.23
C LYS A 239 3.72 -0.85 -24.32
N ARG A 240 4.99 -0.48 -24.13
CA ARG A 240 5.92 -1.21 -23.26
C ARG A 240 5.56 -1.07 -21.78
N SER A 241 4.98 0.05 -21.34
CA SER A 241 4.53 0.19 -19.94
C SER A 241 3.41 -0.79 -19.58
N LYS A 242 2.60 -1.20 -20.55
CA LYS A 242 1.46 -2.11 -20.38
C LYS A 242 1.80 -3.58 -20.63
N GLU A 243 2.99 -3.87 -21.17
CA GLU A 243 3.38 -5.21 -21.62
C GLU A 243 3.18 -6.26 -20.52
N TRP A 244 3.64 -5.99 -19.29
CA TRP A 244 3.61 -6.98 -18.21
C TRP A 244 2.17 -7.34 -17.82
N ARG A 245 1.29 -6.35 -17.57
CA ARG A 245 -0.11 -6.61 -17.19
C ARG A 245 -0.90 -7.23 -18.34
N GLN A 246 -0.54 -6.93 -19.60
CA GLN A 246 -1.09 -7.61 -20.77
C GLN A 246 -0.73 -9.09 -20.78
N ARG A 247 0.51 -9.46 -20.46
CA ARG A 247 0.91 -10.87 -20.36
C ARG A 247 0.18 -11.57 -19.21
N VAL A 248 0.06 -10.93 -18.05
CA VAL A 248 -0.68 -11.49 -16.91
C VAL A 248 -2.15 -11.73 -17.25
N GLN A 249 -2.85 -10.74 -17.83
CA GLN A 249 -4.26 -10.94 -18.16
C GLN A 249 -4.48 -12.01 -19.24
N LEU A 250 -3.56 -12.16 -20.20
CA LEU A 250 -3.64 -13.24 -21.21
C LEU A 250 -3.45 -14.61 -20.57
N GLN A 251 -2.49 -14.75 -19.66
CA GLN A 251 -2.28 -16.03 -18.98
C GLN A 251 -3.42 -16.35 -18.00
N LEU A 252 -3.98 -15.36 -17.29
CA LEU A 252 -5.21 -15.55 -16.51
C LEU A 252 -6.38 -16.03 -17.38
N ALA A 253 -6.50 -15.54 -18.62
CA ALA A 253 -7.51 -16.03 -19.56
C ALA A 253 -7.34 -17.52 -19.88
N GLN A 254 -6.09 -17.97 -20.09
CA GLN A 254 -5.77 -19.38 -20.34
C GLN A 254 -6.09 -20.27 -19.13
N GLU A 255 -6.00 -19.71 -17.92
CA GLU A 255 -6.35 -20.38 -16.65
C GLU A 255 -7.86 -20.30 -16.33
N GLY A 256 -8.69 -19.78 -17.23
CA GLY A 256 -10.15 -19.77 -17.10
C GLY A 256 -10.73 -18.59 -16.31
N PHE A 257 -9.93 -17.56 -16.01
CA PHE A 257 -10.45 -16.33 -15.40
C PHE A 257 -11.15 -15.48 -16.47
N SER A 258 -12.46 -15.28 -16.28
CA SER A 258 -13.24 -14.32 -17.06
C SER A 258 -12.87 -12.87 -16.69
N GLU A 259 -13.29 -11.93 -17.51
CA GLU A 259 -13.16 -10.50 -17.23
C GLU A 259 -14.40 -9.74 -17.72
N VAL A 260 -14.57 -8.51 -17.26
CA VAL A 260 -15.72 -7.63 -17.56
C VAL A 260 -15.26 -6.20 -17.89
N ALA A 261 -14.06 -6.04 -18.46
CA ALA A 261 -13.42 -4.74 -18.69
C ALA A 261 -14.28 -3.82 -19.55
N GLU A 262 -14.86 -4.31 -20.65
CA GLU A 262 -15.69 -3.49 -21.53
C GLU A 262 -16.95 -2.95 -20.82
N ALA A 263 -17.59 -3.78 -20.00
CA ALA A 263 -18.74 -3.35 -19.20
C ALA A 263 -18.34 -2.33 -18.15
N TRP A 264 -17.19 -2.53 -17.49
CA TRP A 264 -16.65 -1.60 -16.50
C TRP A 264 -16.27 -0.26 -17.12
N GLU A 265 -15.54 -0.24 -18.24
CA GLU A 265 -15.07 0.99 -18.90
C GLU A 265 -16.24 1.86 -19.35
N ARG A 266 -17.27 1.24 -19.92
CA ARG A 266 -18.51 1.93 -20.31
C ARG A 266 -19.14 2.64 -19.13
N LEU A 267 -19.39 1.92 -18.03
CA LEU A 267 -19.98 2.49 -16.80
C LEU A 267 -19.09 3.56 -16.17
N PHE A 268 -17.78 3.35 -16.16
CA PHE A 268 -16.83 4.31 -15.62
C PHE A 268 -16.90 5.64 -16.37
N TRP A 269 -16.87 5.60 -17.71
CA TRP A 269 -16.90 6.81 -18.54
C TRP A 269 -18.26 7.51 -18.52
N GLU A 270 -19.37 6.76 -18.49
CA GLU A 270 -20.72 7.31 -18.30
C GLU A 270 -20.82 8.10 -16.99
N ASN A 271 -20.34 7.51 -15.88
CA ASN A 271 -20.35 8.16 -14.57
C ASN A 271 -19.38 9.36 -14.52
N TYR A 272 -18.19 9.22 -15.10
CA TYR A 272 -17.20 10.31 -15.17
C TYR A 272 -17.80 11.51 -15.90
N GLN A 273 -18.39 11.31 -17.07
CA GLN A 273 -19.04 12.38 -17.82
C GLN A 273 -20.20 13.02 -17.02
N ALA A 274 -21.01 12.22 -16.32
CA ALA A 274 -22.11 12.75 -15.51
C ALA A 274 -21.66 13.67 -14.35
N ILE A 275 -20.45 13.47 -13.82
CA ILE A 275 -19.86 14.28 -12.75
C ILE A 275 -19.29 15.59 -13.28
N TYR A 276 -18.64 15.57 -14.47
CA TYR A 276 -17.91 16.72 -15.01
C TYR A 276 -18.68 17.55 -16.05
N THR A 277 -19.92 17.18 -16.37
CA THR A 277 -20.80 17.95 -17.29
C THR A 277 -21.95 18.66 -16.54
N LYS A 278 -21.84 18.79 -15.21
CA LYS A 278 -22.69 19.62 -14.34
C LYS A 278 -21.86 20.74 -13.72
#